data_AF-A0AAU2NTS0-F1
#
_entry.id   AF-A0AAU2NTS0-F1
#
_cell.length_a   1.000
_cell.length_b   1.000
_cell.length_c   1.000
_cell.angle_alpha   90.00
_cell.angle_beta   90.00
_cell.angle_gamma   90.00
#
_symmetry.space_group_name_H-M   'P 1'
#
loop_
_entity.id
_entity.type
_entity.pdbx_description
1 polymer ?
#
loop_
_entity_poly.entity_id
_entity_poly.type
_entity_poly.pdbx_seq_one_letter_code
_entity_poly.pdbx_strand_id
1 'polypeptide(L)'
;MSNSPAHGSPGPVVVGTDGSEPARRAVLFALQEAQRRGVALRAVSAYGSGHAGQSGLERTAWPRTSGDVPSHLHDIVARGVMDSVEGLRQQVGEPFVEVEVHCDRGRPAQVLLAASQDASLLVVGTLPQPPAGGAPIAGVWGRLALGSTSTEVVHHAHLPVVVVPPEPHAASACIGAHEPAPEERPCSTAPSRT
;
A
#
# COMPACT_ATOMS: atom_id res chain seq x y z
N MET A 1 -28.92 -16.77 33.42
CA MET A 1 -28.48 -15.40 33.13
C MET A 1 -27.54 -15.48 31.93
N SER A 2 -28.06 -15.21 30.73
CA SER A 2 -27.34 -15.39 29.47
C SER A 2 -26.33 -14.27 29.31
N ASN A 3 -25.04 -14.58 29.33
CA ASN A 3 -23.99 -13.62 29.03
C ASN A 3 -23.87 -13.55 27.51
N SER A 4 -24.62 -12.64 26.88
CA SER A 4 -24.36 -12.28 25.48
C SER A 4 -22.97 -11.65 25.43
N PRO A 5 -22.06 -12.07 24.53
CA PRO A 5 -20.80 -11.37 24.36
C PRO A 5 -21.13 -9.92 24.01
N ALA A 6 -20.63 -8.98 24.79
CA ALA A 6 -20.59 -7.59 24.39
C ALA A 6 -19.95 -7.58 23.00
N HIS A 7 -20.67 -7.09 21.99
CA HIS A 7 -20.08 -6.86 20.68
C HIS A 7 -19.13 -5.68 20.89
N GLY A 8 -17.92 -5.97 21.35
CA GLY A 8 -16.88 -4.98 21.58
C GLY A 8 -16.70 -4.19 20.29
N SER A 9 -16.55 -2.88 20.42
CA SER A 9 -16.29 -2.02 19.27
C SER A 9 -15.22 -2.66 18.39
N PRO A 10 -15.41 -2.71 17.07
CA PRO A 10 -14.45 -3.36 16.18
C PRO A 10 -13.07 -2.74 16.39
N GLY A 11 -12.05 -3.59 16.42
CA GLY A 11 -10.66 -3.15 16.56
C GLY A 11 -10.20 -2.22 15.43
N PRO A 12 -9.05 -1.54 15.59
CA PRO A 12 -8.55 -0.60 14.59
C PRO A 12 -8.30 -1.27 13.24
N VAL A 13 -8.24 -0.45 12.19
CA VAL A 13 -7.64 -0.86 10.91
C VAL A 13 -6.13 -0.69 11.03
N VAL A 14 -5.36 -1.72 10.74
CA VAL A 14 -3.89 -1.68 10.71
C VAL A 14 -3.42 -1.56 9.27
N VAL A 15 -2.42 -0.72 9.02
CA VAL A 15 -1.76 -0.62 7.71
C VAL A 15 -0.25 -0.70 7.83
N GLY A 16 0.40 -1.52 7.00
CA GLY A 16 1.86 -1.52 6.87
C GLY A 16 2.34 -0.42 5.93
N THR A 17 3.28 0.41 6.40
CA THR A 17 3.87 1.50 5.60
C THR A 17 5.32 1.78 5.98
N ASP A 18 6.13 2.14 4.98
CA ASP A 18 7.48 2.70 5.13
C ASP A 18 7.52 4.21 4.84
N GLY A 19 6.36 4.84 4.69
CA GLY A 19 6.22 6.25 4.33
C GLY A 19 6.54 6.58 2.86
N SER A 20 6.84 5.57 2.04
CA SER A 20 7.19 5.76 0.63
C SER A 20 5.98 6.03 -0.28
N GLU A 21 6.24 6.62 -1.45
CA GLU A 21 5.20 6.91 -2.45
C GLU A 21 4.38 5.66 -2.86
N PRO A 22 4.98 4.47 -3.10
CA PRO A 22 4.23 3.24 -3.36
C PRO A 22 3.28 2.81 -2.22
N ALA A 23 3.61 3.12 -0.97
CA ALA A 23 2.78 2.73 0.18
C ALA A 23 1.52 3.61 0.33
N ARG A 24 1.47 4.78 -0.31
CA ARG A 24 0.39 5.77 -0.14
C ARG A 24 -0.98 5.23 -0.48
N ARG A 25 -1.12 4.45 -1.55
CA ARG A 25 -2.41 3.89 -1.96
C ARG A 25 -2.96 2.92 -0.91
N ALA A 26 -2.09 2.14 -0.27
CA ALA A 26 -2.49 1.26 0.83
C ALA A 26 -2.94 2.05 2.06
N VAL A 27 -2.23 3.13 2.40
CA VAL A 27 -2.60 4.02 3.51
C VAL A 27 -3.93 4.74 3.24
N LEU A 28 -4.15 5.26 2.03
CA LEU A 28 -5.42 5.89 1.63
C LEU A 28 -6.59 4.91 1.74
N PHE A 29 -6.42 3.70 1.24
CA PHE A 29 -7.43 2.66 1.36
C PHE A 29 -7.74 2.35 2.83
N ALA A 30 -6.71 2.22 3.66
CA ALA A 30 -6.87 1.93 5.08
C ALA A 30 -7.58 3.07 5.83
N LEU A 31 -7.26 4.33 5.52
CA LEU A 31 -7.96 5.51 6.05
C LEU A 31 -9.45 5.48 5.71
N GLN A 32 -9.79 5.21 4.44
CA GLN A 32 -11.19 5.11 3.99
C GLN A 32 -11.94 3.96 4.69
N GLU A 33 -11.28 2.81 4.88
CA GLU A 33 -11.88 1.70 5.62
C GLU A 33 -12.07 2.02 7.10
N ALA A 34 -11.11 2.71 7.72
CA ALA A 34 -11.21 3.16 9.11
C ALA A 34 -12.38 4.14 9.29
N GLN A 35 -12.56 5.11 8.37
CA GLN A 35 -13.72 6.00 8.35
C GLN A 35 -15.04 5.25 8.26
N ARG A 36 -15.15 4.32 7.30
CA ARG A 36 -16.38 3.54 7.08
C ARG A 36 -16.76 2.68 8.28
N ARG A 37 -15.76 2.20 9.02
CA ARG A 37 -15.93 1.37 10.21
C ARG A 37 -16.09 2.20 11.50
N GLY A 38 -15.77 3.49 11.46
CA GLY A 38 -15.77 4.35 12.64
C GLY A 38 -14.72 3.93 13.68
N VAL A 39 -13.55 3.46 13.23
CA VAL A 39 -12.45 2.98 14.09
C VAL A 39 -11.16 3.76 13.81
N ALA A 40 -10.19 3.67 14.72
CA ALA A 40 -8.88 4.25 14.53
C ALA A 40 -8.08 3.52 13.43
N LEU A 41 -7.12 4.22 12.84
CA LEU A 41 -6.09 3.67 11.97
C LEU A 41 -4.78 3.53 12.76
N ARG A 42 -4.18 2.34 12.75
CA ARG A 42 -2.82 2.10 13.24
C ARG A 42 -1.86 1.90 12.07
N ALA A 43 -1.01 2.88 11.81
CA ALA A 43 0.04 2.82 10.81
C ALA A 43 1.30 2.17 11.40
N VAL A 44 1.70 1.03 10.85
CA VAL A 44 2.78 0.19 11.37
C VAL A 44 3.99 0.25 10.45
N SER A 45 5.15 0.52 11.01
CA SER A 45 6.43 0.50 10.30
C SER A 45 7.46 -0.34 11.05
N ALA A 46 8.30 -1.06 10.30
CA ALA A 46 9.39 -1.85 10.86
C ALA A 46 10.73 -1.28 10.39
N TYR A 47 11.69 -1.14 11.30
CA TYR A 47 13.04 -0.64 10.99
C TYR A 47 14.15 -1.55 11.53
N GLY A 48 15.39 -1.32 11.09
CA GLY A 48 16.58 -1.94 11.67
C GLY A 48 16.70 -3.47 11.48
N SER A 49 16.04 -4.02 10.45
CA SER A 49 16.16 -5.43 10.08
C SER A 49 17.52 -5.68 9.39
N GLY A 50 18.43 -6.43 10.02
CA GLY A 50 19.77 -6.72 9.51
C GLY A 50 19.84 -7.74 8.36
N HIS A 51 18.72 -8.20 7.82
CA HIS A 51 18.65 -9.22 6.78
C HIS A 51 18.49 -8.55 5.41
N ALA A 52 19.59 -8.42 4.68
CA ALA A 52 19.55 -8.09 3.26
C ALA A 52 18.82 -9.21 2.54
N GLY A 53 17.59 -8.95 2.09
CA GLY A 53 16.71 -10.02 1.64
C GLY A 53 15.39 -9.54 1.08
N GLN A 54 15.46 -8.75 0.01
CA GLN A 54 14.40 -8.65 -1.01
C GLN A 54 13.02 -8.17 -0.52
N SER A 55 12.96 -7.27 0.47
CA SER A 55 11.70 -6.58 0.80
C SER A 55 11.74 -5.13 0.30
N GLY A 56 10.63 -4.66 -0.30
CA GLY A 56 10.46 -3.27 -0.70
C GLY A 56 10.50 -2.27 0.47
N LEU A 57 10.47 -2.78 1.71
CA LEU A 57 10.64 -2.00 2.95
C LEU A 57 12.09 -1.56 3.19
N GLU A 58 13.05 -1.97 2.36
CA GLU A 58 14.48 -1.62 2.46
C GLU A 58 14.91 -0.49 1.52
N ARG A 59 14.00 0.35 1.01
CA ARG A 59 14.40 1.47 0.12
C ARG A 59 14.97 2.68 0.87
N THR A 60 14.89 2.73 2.19
CA THR A 60 15.79 3.55 2.99
C THR A 60 17.09 2.78 3.15
N ALA A 61 18.08 3.12 2.32
CA ALA A 61 19.44 2.61 2.45
C ALA A 61 20.04 3.09 3.78
N TRP A 62 19.69 2.41 4.88
CA TRP A 62 20.37 2.63 6.15
C TRP A 62 21.68 1.86 6.11
N PRO A 63 22.83 2.50 6.39
CA PRO A 63 24.11 1.81 6.41
C PRO A 63 24.03 0.56 7.30
N ARG A 64 24.49 -0.57 6.76
CA ARG A 64 24.74 -1.79 7.53
C ARG A 64 25.95 -1.56 8.44
N THR A 65 25.84 -0.63 9.38
CA THR A 65 26.81 -0.52 10.47
C THR A 65 26.33 -1.44 11.57
N SER A 66 27.12 -2.48 11.82
CA SER A 66 27.08 -3.36 12.99
C SER A 66 27.43 -2.57 14.27
N GLY A 67 26.69 -1.50 14.52
CA GLY A 67 26.88 -0.58 15.63
C GLY A 67 25.56 0.14 15.86
N ASP A 68 25.11 0.13 17.11
CA ASP A 68 23.99 0.83 17.69
C ASP A 68 23.08 1.54 16.69
N VAL A 69 21.89 0.96 16.44
CA VAL A 69 20.79 1.72 15.83
C VAL A 69 20.62 2.96 16.70
N PRO A 70 20.82 4.18 16.17
CA PRO A 70 20.74 5.38 16.99
C PRO A 70 19.39 5.40 17.71
N SER A 71 19.37 5.71 19.01
CA SER A 71 18.13 5.83 19.78
C SER A 71 17.10 6.74 19.12
N HIS A 72 17.58 7.71 18.33
CA HIS A 72 16.76 8.65 17.57
C HIS A 72 16.15 8.09 16.27
N LEU A 73 16.57 6.90 15.81
CA LEU A 73 16.05 6.34 14.55
C LEU A 73 14.57 6.00 14.65
N HIS A 74 14.13 5.50 15.80
CA HIS A 74 12.72 5.28 16.09
C HIS A 74 11.92 6.56 15.85
N ASP A 75 12.34 7.67 16.45
CA ASP A 75 11.63 8.95 16.40
C ASP A 75 11.63 9.54 14.98
N ILE A 76 12.71 9.38 14.24
CA ILE A 76 12.80 9.80 12.83
C ILE A 76 11.81 9.02 11.97
N VAL A 77 11.78 7.69 12.12
CA VAL A 77 10.86 6.82 11.35
C VAL A 77 9.41 7.11 11.74
N ALA A 78 9.10 7.15 13.03
CA ALA A 78 7.76 7.42 13.53
C ALA A 78 7.25 8.79 13.07
N ARG A 79 8.10 9.82 13.10
CA ARG A 79 7.74 11.15 12.61
C ARG A 79 7.52 11.18 11.10
N GLY A 80 8.42 10.56 10.32
CA GLY A 80 8.25 10.48 8.87
C GLY A 80 6.98 9.73 8.44
N VAL A 81 6.65 8.64 9.15
CA VAL A 81 5.41 7.90 8.93
C VAL A 81 4.20 8.73 9.33
N MET A 82 4.23 9.40 10.49
CA MET A 82 3.15 10.28 10.94
C MET A 82 2.89 11.41 9.93
N ASP A 83 3.92 12.12 9.50
CA ASP A 83 3.80 13.22 8.55
C ASP A 83 3.20 12.75 7.22
N SER A 84 3.61 11.56 6.74
CA SER A 84 3.08 10.95 5.52
C SER A 84 1.61 10.56 5.65
N VAL A 85 1.23 9.90 6.75
CA VAL A 85 -0.14 9.45 6.99
C VAL A 85 -1.08 10.63 7.23
N GLU A 86 -0.65 11.65 7.99
CA GLU A 86 -1.44 12.84 8.26
C GLU A 86 -1.72 13.64 6.97
N GLY A 87 -0.70 13.76 6.09
CA GLY A 87 -0.88 14.36 4.78
C GLY A 87 -1.92 13.63 3.92
N LEU A 88 -2.03 12.32 4.05
CA LEU A 88 -3.06 11.53 3.36
C LEU A 88 -4.43 11.62 4.06
N ARG A 89 -4.48 11.63 5.39
CA ARG A 89 -5.72 11.79 6.16
C ARG A 89 -6.43 13.10 5.81
N GLN A 90 -5.68 14.19 5.64
CA GLN A 90 -6.23 15.47 5.19
C GLN A 90 -6.88 15.39 3.80
N GLN A 91 -6.39 14.51 2.91
CA GLN A 91 -6.99 14.30 1.60
C GLN A 91 -8.31 13.53 1.66
N VAL A 92 -8.45 12.63 2.63
CA VAL A 92 -9.67 11.81 2.80
C VAL A 92 -10.80 12.65 3.43
N GLY A 93 -10.49 13.62 4.28
CA GLY A 93 -11.47 14.55 4.85
C GLY A 93 -12.29 13.96 6.01
N GLU A 94 -13.52 14.44 6.19
CA GLU A 94 -14.42 13.99 7.26
C GLU A 94 -15.18 12.70 6.88
N PRO A 95 -15.50 11.80 7.84
CA PRO A 95 -15.27 11.94 9.28
C PRO A 95 -13.81 11.74 9.69
N PHE A 96 -13.36 12.48 10.70
CA PHE A 96 -12.00 12.37 11.23
C PHE A 96 -11.67 10.95 11.71
N VAL A 97 -10.51 10.43 11.28
CA VAL A 97 -9.94 9.16 11.75
C VAL A 97 -8.81 9.44 12.72
N GLU A 98 -8.87 8.86 13.91
CA GLU A 98 -7.73 8.85 14.82
C GLU A 98 -6.60 7.99 14.24
N VAL A 99 -5.39 8.55 14.19
CA VAL A 99 -4.21 7.88 13.64
C VAL A 99 -3.20 7.63 14.74
N GLU A 100 -2.87 6.35 14.95
CA GLU A 100 -1.77 5.90 15.79
C GLU A 100 -0.62 5.44 14.89
N VAL A 101 0.62 5.83 15.22
CA VAL A 101 1.81 5.32 14.55
C VAL A 101 2.54 4.36 15.48
N HIS A 102 2.75 3.14 15.02
CA HIS A 102 3.47 2.10 15.72
C HIS A 102 4.73 1.73 14.93
N CYS A 103 5.90 2.06 15.48
CA CYS A 103 7.18 1.76 14.85
C CYS A 103 7.98 0.83 15.76
N ASP A 104 8.41 -0.30 15.23
CA ASP A 104 9.24 -1.24 16.00
C ASP A 104 10.41 -1.78 15.19
N ARG A 105 11.47 -2.18 15.89
CA ARG A 105 12.62 -2.80 15.27
C ARG A 105 12.35 -4.27 15.04
N GLY A 106 12.48 -4.74 13.80
CA GLY A 106 12.34 -6.17 13.52
C GLY A 106 12.04 -6.52 12.09
N ARG A 107 11.57 -7.76 11.91
CA ARG A 107 11.10 -8.24 10.61
C ARG A 107 9.71 -7.65 10.33
N PRO A 108 9.47 -7.07 9.15
CA PRO A 108 8.21 -6.39 8.84
C PRO A 108 6.95 -7.20 9.12
N ALA A 109 6.94 -8.47 8.68
CA ALA A 109 5.79 -9.34 8.87
C ALA A 109 5.53 -9.63 10.36
N GLN A 110 6.58 -9.84 11.15
CA GLN A 110 6.44 -10.09 12.59
C GLN A 110 5.89 -8.86 13.33
N VAL A 111 6.42 -7.67 13.02
CA VAL A 111 5.94 -6.41 13.61
C VAL A 111 4.48 -6.17 13.23
N LEU A 112 4.09 -6.38 11.97
CA LEU A 112 2.71 -6.25 11.51
C LEU A 112 1.76 -7.24 12.17
N LEU A 113 2.15 -8.50 12.27
CA LEU A 113 1.33 -9.55 12.90
C LEU A 113 1.16 -9.30 14.40
N ALA A 114 2.20 -8.83 15.08
CA ALA A 114 2.13 -8.46 16.49
C ALA A 114 1.23 -7.23 16.72
N ALA A 115 1.35 -6.21 15.88
CA ALA A 115 0.57 -4.99 15.97
C ALA A 115 -0.89 -5.13 15.50
N SER A 116 -1.29 -6.28 14.97
CA SER A 116 -2.64 -6.55 14.45
C SER A 116 -3.48 -7.53 15.28
N GLN A 117 -2.99 -7.96 16.45
CA GLN A 117 -3.70 -8.92 17.30
C GLN A 117 -5.10 -8.46 17.74
N ASP A 118 -5.27 -7.16 17.97
CA ASP A 118 -6.52 -6.50 18.35
C ASP A 118 -7.23 -5.83 17.16
N ALA A 119 -6.72 -5.97 15.94
CA ALA A 119 -7.22 -5.27 14.77
C ALA A 119 -8.43 -5.96 14.12
N SER A 120 -9.27 -5.18 13.43
CA SER A 120 -10.40 -5.71 12.64
C SER A 120 -10.07 -5.89 11.15
N LEU A 121 -8.95 -5.33 10.69
CA LEU A 121 -8.47 -5.38 9.32
C LEU A 121 -6.96 -5.11 9.27
N LEU A 122 -6.22 -5.87 8.47
CA LEU A 122 -4.82 -5.59 8.16
C LEU A 122 -4.67 -5.26 6.67
N VAL A 123 -4.10 -4.11 6.36
CA VAL A 123 -3.89 -3.61 5.01
C VAL A 123 -2.40 -3.59 4.70
N VAL A 124 -2.00 -4.15 3.56
CA VAL A 124 -0.62 -4.14 3.07
C VAL A 124 -0.58 -3.75 1.59
N GLY A 125 0.48 -3.08 1.16
CA GLY A 125 0.73 -2.82 -0.26
C GLY A 125 1.33 -4.03 -1.00
N THR A 126 1.25 -4.02 -2.32
CA THR A 126 2.08 -4.87 -3.20
C THR A 126 3.39 -4.18 -3.58
N LEU A 127 4.36 -4.95 -4.06
CA LEU A 127 5.58 -4.40 -4.63
C LEU A 127 5.28 -3.53 -5.88
N PRO A 128 6.06 -2.45 -6.12
CA PRO A 128 6.06 -1.79 -7.42
C PRO A 128 6.53 -2.75 -8.52
N GLN A 129 5.98 -2.58 -9.72
CA GLN A 129 6.41 -3.31 -10.92
C GLN A 129 7.93 -3.15 -11.14
N PRO A 130 8.60 -4.13 -11.78
CA PRO A 130 10.03 -4.02 -12.08
C PRO A 130 10.34 -2.74 -12.86
N PRO A 131 11.55 -2.17 -12.69
CA PRO A 131 11.93 -0.94 -13.37
C PRO A 131 11.78 -1.08 -14.89
N ALA A 132 11.47 0.05 -15.55
CA ALA A 132 11.34 0.13 -17.00
C ALA A 132 12.56 -0.53 -17.68
N GLY A 133 12.32 -1.63 -18.40
CA GLY A 133 13.35 -2.45 -19.06
C GLY A 133 13.50 -3.87 -18.50
N GLY A 134 12.91 -4.19 -17.34
CA GLY A 134 12.73 -5.57 -16.91
C GLY A 134 11.56 -6.22 -17.66
N ALA A 135 11.74 -7.46 -18.15
CA ALA A 135 10.65 -8.19 -18.79
C ALA A 135 9.45 -8.24 -17.81
N PRO A 136 8.25 -7.78 -18.21
CA PRO A 136 7.07 -8.07 -17.42
C PRO A 136 6.99 -9.58 -17.30
N ILE A 137 6.85 -10.10 -16.08
CA ILE A 137 6.43 -11.49 -15.89
C ILE A 137 5.04 -11.61 -16.51
N ALA A 138 5.01 -12.00 -17.78
CA ALA A 138 3.81 -12.07 -18.59
C ALA A 138 2.87 -13.10 -17.97
N GLY A 139 1.68 -12.65 -17.54
CA GLY A 139 0.62 -13.51 -17.03
C GLY A 139 -0.08 -12.96 -15.77
N VAL A 140 -1.12 -13.67 -15.33
CA VAL A 140 -1.89 -13.41 -14.09
C VAL A 140 -0.97 -13.17 -12.88
N TRP A 141 0.19 -13.82 -12.85
CA TRP A 141 1.18 -13.76 -11.77
C TRP A 141 1.96 -12.44 -11.70
N GLY A 142 2.11 -11.70 -12.81
CA GLY A 142 2.78 -10.40 -12.82
C GLY A 142 1.99 -9.28 -12.13
N ARG A 143 0.67 -9.47 -11.99
CA ARG A 143 -0.22 -8.57 -11.23
C ARG A 143 -0.39 -8.99 -9.76
N LEU A 144 0.11 -10.17 -9.39
CA LEU A 144 -0.01 -10.79 -8.07
C LEU A 144 1.35 -10.91 -7.36
N ALA A 145 2.34 -10.09 -7.74
CA ALA A 145 3.63 -10.07 -7.06
C ALA A 145 3.47 -9.52 -5.63
N LEU A 146 3.04 -10.39 -4.73
CA LEU A 146 3.04 -10.19 -3.30
C LEU A 146 4.50 -10.07 -2.86
N GLY A 147 4.82 -9.00 -2.13
CA GLY A 147 6.11 -8.92 -1.46
C GLY A 147 6.23 -9.99 -0.38
N SER A 148 7.47 -10.33 0.00
CA SER A 148 7.75 -11.31 1.06
C SER A 148 6.97 -11.00 2.34
N THR A 149 6.87 -9.73 2.72
CA THR A 149 6.03 -9.27 3.85
C THR A 149 4.55 -9.59 3.63
N SER A 150 3.98 -9.22 2.48
CA SER A 150 2.55 -9.43 2.18
C SER A 150 2.22 -10.92 2.12
N THR A 151 3.10 -11.74 1.55
CA THR A 151 2.97 -13.21 1.56
C THR A 151 3.01 -13.76 2.98
N GLU A 152 4.02 -13.40 3.78
CA GLU A 152 4.15 -13.89 5.16
C GLU A 152 2.94 -13.47 6.02
N VAL A 153 2.47 -12.23 5.86
CA VAL A 153 1.27 -11.72 6.53
C VAL A 153 0.01 -12.49 6.13
N VAL A 154 -0.23 -12.68 4.83
CA VAL A 154 -1.43 -13.40 4.35
C VAL A 154 -1.47 -14.84 4.87
N HIS A 155 -0.32 -15.49 5.03
CA HIS A 155 -0.26 -16.85 5.53
C HIS A 155 -0.45 -16.98 7.05
N HIS A 156 -0.14 -15.94 7.84
CA HIS A 156 -0.08 -16.05 9.30
C HIS A 156 -1.07 -15.13 10.03
N ALA A 157 -1.74 -14.21 9.34
CA ALA A 157 -2.71 -13.33 9.95
C ALA A 157 -3.93 -14.11 10.45
N HIS A 158 -4.38 -13.79 11.67
CA HIS A 158 -5.61 -14.34 12.26
C HIS A 158 -6.86 -13.50 11.96
N LEU A 159 -6.73 -12.49 11.10
CA LEU A 159 -7.75 -11.51 10.76
C LEU A 159 -7.81 -11.29 9.24
N PRO A 160 -8.85 -10.64 8.72
CA PRO A 160 -8.93 -10.28 7.31
C PRO A 160 -7.73 -9.44 6.87
N VAL A 161 -7.11 -9.83 5.75
CA VAL A 161 -6.01 -9.09 5.13
C VAL A 161 -6.45 -8.55 3.78
N VAL A 162 -6.22 -7.26 3.55
CA VAL A 162 -6.38 -6.62 2.23
C VAL A 162 -5.00 -6.29 1.66
N VAL A 163 -4.79 -6.73 0.44
CA VAL A 163 -3.60 -6.40 -0.34
C VAL A 163 -3.97 -5.36 -1.39
N VAL A 164 -3.34 -4.19 -1.34
CA VAL A 164 -3.61 -3.07 -2.24
C VAL A 164 -2.57 -3.04 -3.37
N PRO A 165 -2.99 -3.16 -4.66
CA PRO A 165 -2.07 -3.10 -5.80
C PRO A 165 -1.47 -1.69 -5.95
N PRO A 166 -0.36 -1.50 -6.68
CA PRO A 166 0.21 -0.17 -6.88
C PRO A 166 -0.65 0.61 -7.88
N GLU A 167 -0.47 1.93 -7.93
CA GLU A 167 -1.06 2.74 -9.00
C GLU A 167 -0.60 2.22 -10.37
N PRO A 168 -1.53 2.05 -11.35
CA PRO A 168 -1.14 1.72 -12.71
C PRO A 168 -0.23 2.81 -13.26
N HIS A 169 0.99 2.45 -13.66
CA HIS A 169 1.84 3.39 -14.36
C HIS A 169 1.19 3.74 -15.71
N ALA A 170 1.11 5.04 -16.05
CA ALA A 170 0.41 5.56 -17.23
C ALA A 170 0.84 4.92 -18.58
N ALA A 171 1.98 4.23 -18.62
CA ALA A 171 2.45 3.48 -19.79
C ALA A 171 1.56 2.28 -20.20
N SER A 172 0.69 1.75 -19.32
CA SER A 172 -0.27 0.70 -19.71
C SER A 172 -1.54 1.22 -20.40
N ALA A 173 -1.77 2.53 -20.44
CA ALA A 173 -2.96 3.10 -21.07
C ALA A 173 -2.89 3.12 -22.62
N CYS A 174 -1.70 2.93 -23.21
CA CYS A 174 -1.50 3.08 -24.65
C CYS A 174 -1.70 1.82 -25.51
N ILE A 175 -2.08 0.67 -24.93
CA ILE A 175 -2.21 -0.60 -25.70
C ILE A 175 -3.67 -0.86 -26.17
N GLY A 176 -4.62 0.05 -25.88
CA GLY A 176 -6.05 -0.18 -26.13
C GLY A 176 -6.74 0.67 -27.19
N ALA A 177 -6.07 1.57 -27.89
CA ALA A 177 -6.71 2.38 -28.95
C ALA A 177 -6.46 1.75 -30.32
N HIS A 178 -7.23 0.71 -30.67
CA HIS A 178 -7.37 0.30 -32.06
C HIS A 178 -8.26 1.33 -32.77
N GLU A 179 -7.62 2.27 -33.46
CA GLU A 179 -8.27 3.21 -34.36
C GLU A 179 -8.90 2.42 -35.53
N PRO A 180 -10.23 2.48 -35.76
CA PRO A 180 -10.82 1.84 -36.92
C PRO A 180 -10.43 2.63 -38.18
N ALA A 181 -9.93 1.92 -39.19
CA ALA A 181 -9.52 2.48 -40.47
C ALA A 181 -10.65 3.32 -41.11
N PRO A 182 -10.33 4.45 -41.77
CA PRO A 182 -11.34 5.26 -42.43
C PRO A 182 -11.88 4.54 -43.67
N GLU A 183 -13.20 4.31 -43.66
CA GLU A 183 -13.99 3.77 -44.76
C GLU A 183 -13.98 4.78 -45.93
N GLU A 184 -13.40 4.39 -47.07
CA GLU A 184 -13.37 5.17 -48.30
C GLU A 184 -14.81 5.45 -48.79
N ARG A 185 -15.16 6.73 -48.97
CA ARG A 185 -16.38 7.13 -49.70
C ARG A 185 -16.02 7.75 -51.06
N PRO A 186 -16.76 7.41 -52.13
CA PRO A 186 -16.35 7.69 -53.49
C PRO A 186 -16.50 9.17 -53.88
N CYS A 187 -15.57 9.61 -54.72
CA CYS A 187 -15.52 10.90 -55.38
C CYS A 187 -16.84 11.20 -56.13
N SER A 188 -17.53 12.27 -55.74
CA SER A 188 -18.70 12.79 -56.46
C SER A 188 -18.43 14.22 -56.94
N THR A 189 -18.60 14.38 -58.25
CA THR A 189 -18.25 15.49 -59.14
C THR A 189 -19.16 16.73 -59.11
N ALA A 190 -18.58 17.84 -59.57
CA ALA A 190 -19.13 18.91 -60.43
C ALA A 190 -19.54 20.26 -59.78
N PRO A 191 -19.69 21.35 -60.57
CA PRO A 191 -18.71 21.93 -61.50
C PRO A 191 -18.50 23.45 -61.27
N SER A 192 -17.37 23.97 -61.77
CA SER A 192 -16.99 25.39 -61.73
C SER A 192 -17.75 26.24 -62.76
N ARG A 193 -18.37 27.34 -62.31
CA ARG A 193 -18.75 28.48 -63.17
C ARG A 193 -17.66 29.55 -63.08
N THR A 194 -17.08 29.93 -64.21
CA THR A 194 -16.96 31.31 -64.72
C THR A 194 -16.51 31.21 -66.18
#